data_AF-A0A4Y9NNU9-F1
#
_entry.id   AF-A0A4Y9NNU9-F1
#
_cell.length_a   1.000
_cell.length_b   1.000
_cell.length_c   1.000
_cell.angle_alpha   90.00
_cell.angle_beta   90.00
_cell.angle_gamma   90.00
#
_symmetry.space_group_name_H-M   'P 1'
#
loop_
_entity.id
_entity.type
_entity.pdbx_description
1 polymer ?
#
loop_
_entity_poly.entity_id
_entity_poly.type
_entity_poly.pdbx_seq_one_letter_code
_entity_poly.pdbx_strand_id
1 'polypeptide(L)'
;MSTPQNPSQPEPALTRKELLDIQFRAAERAHDSAATFAKEANSAAVKAAEEAIKAMILINGGSSVAMLAFIGTLASKDLLSPAQLARVASPLFYFGSGVASAVIAAAFAYFTNLMIAGSSTRMSRSYDHPYLLDTPSSIKRRYFGEVFRYLGVVAALASIGCFIFGLYRAETAFQALAIPKQERVQQ
;
A
#
# COMPACT_ATOMS: atom_id res chain seq x y z
N MET A 1 63.98 -39.81 -12.27
CA MET A 1 64.42 -38.44 -12.59
C MET A 1 63.38 -37.51 -12.01
N SER A 2 63.61 -37.01 -10.80
CA SER A 2 62.66 -36.21 -10.04
C SER A 2 63.02 -34.75 -10.24
N THR A 3 62.18 -33.99 -10.91
CA THR A 3 62.35 -32.54 -11.10
C THR A 3 62.26 -31.84 -9.73
N PRO A 4 63.24 -31.02 -9.33
CA PRO A 4 63.17 -30.31 -8.06
C PRO A 4 62.03 -29.28 -8.10
N GLN A 5 61.09 -29.39 -7.16
CA GLN A 5 60.10 -28.36 -6.89
C GLN A 5 60.81 -27.07 -6.50
N ASN A 6 60.69 -26.06 -7.35
CA ASN A 6 61.14 -24.71 -7.07
C ASN A 6 60.33 -24.17 -5.88
N PRO A 7 60.96 -23.75 -4.76
CA PRO A 7 60.24 -23.23 -3.61
C PRO A 7 59.42 -22.02 -4.06
N SER A 8 58.09 -22.15 -3.91
CA SER A 8 57.12 -21.09 -4.18
C SER A 8 57.56 -19.81 -3.47
N GLN A 9 57.98 -18.81 -4.25
CA GLN A 9 58.30 -17.49 -3.73
C GLN A 9 57.08 -16.97 -2.94
N PRO A 10 57.27 -16.41 -1.73
CA PRO A 10 56.16 -15.86 -0.96
C PRO A 10 55.50 -14.76 -1.78
N GLU A 11 54.19 -14.91 -2.00
CA GLU A 11 53.35 -13.94 -2.68
C GLU A 11 53.60 -12.54 -2.08
N PRO A 12 53.85 -11.49 -2.90
CA PRO A 12 54.13 -10.17 -2.35
C PRO A 12 52.92 -9.70 -1.55
N ALA A 13 53.13 -9.46 -0.25
CA ALA A 13 52.10 -8.90 0.62
C ALA A 13 51.62 -7.55 0.05
N LEU A 14 50.31 -7.46 -0.25
CA LEU A 14 49.65 -6.24 -0.71
C LEU A 14 50.13 -5.03 0.11
N THR A 15 50.51 -3.96 -0.57
CA THR A 15 50.91 -2.71 0.07
C THR A 15 49.72 -2.12 0.83
N ARG A 16 49.98 -1.38 1.93
CA ARG A 16 48.94 -0.72 2.74
C ARG A 16 48.00 0.14 1.89
N LYS A 17 48.52 0.77 0.82
CA LYS A 17 47.73 1.59 -0.10
C LYS A 17 46.75 0.75 -0.91
N GLU A 18 47.17 -0.42 -1.38
CA GLU A 18 46.30 -1.34 -2.14
C GLU A 18 45.20 -1.93 -1.24
N LEU A 19 45.52 -2.28 0.01
CA LEU A 19 44.50 -2.73 0.98
C LEU A 19 43.44 -1.65 1.25
N LEU A 20 43.86 -0.40 1.40
CA LEU A 20 42.94 0.73 1.59
C LEU A 20 42.06 0.96 0.35
N ASP A 21 42.63 0.88 -0.86
CA ASP A 21 41.85 1.02 -2.10
C ASP A 21 40.82 -0.12 -2.25
N ILE A 22 41.22 -1.37 -1.93
CA ILE A 22 40.30 -2.52 -1.93
C ILE A 22 39.16 -2.31 -0.94
N GLN A 23 39.45 -1.85 0.28
CA GLN A 23 38.44 -1.57 1.30
C GLN A 23 37.51 -0.42 0.88
N PHE A 24 38.06 0.65 0.29
CA PHE A 24 37.28 1.78 -0.20
C PHE A 24 36.31 1.36 -1.30
N ARG A 25 36.78 0.62 -2.31
CA ARG A 25 35.93 0.09 -3.39
C ARG A 25 34.92 -0.95 -2.91
N ALA A 26 35.25 -1.73 -1.87
CA ALA A 26 34.31 -2.65 -1.25
C ALA A 26 33.19 -1.87 -0.53
N ALA A 27 33.52 -0.80 0.17
CA ALA A 27 32.55 0.08 0.83
C ALA A 27 31.66 0.81 -0.19
N GLU A 28 32.24 1.37 -1.25
CA GLU A 28 31.49 2.03 -2.34
C GLU A 28 30.47 1.09 -2.98
N ARG A 29 30.89 -0.13 -3.35
CA ARG A 29 29.98 -1.15 -3.90
C ARG A 29 28.87 -1.54 -2.92
N ALA A 30 29.19 -1.66 -1.63
CA ALA A 30 28.20 -1.97 -0.60
C ALA A 30 27.17 -0.84 -0.47
N HIS A 31 27.60 0.43 -0.53
CA HIS A 31 26.72 1.59 -0.50
C HIS A 31 25.84 1.68 -1.75
N ASP A 32 26.40 1.49 -2.94
CA ASP A 32 25.66 1.50 -4.20
C ASP A 32 24.62 0.38 -4.23
N SER A 33 24.98 -0.82 -3.77
CA SER A 33 24.06 -1.94 -3.65
C SER A 33 22.92 -1.64 -2.66
N ALA A 34 23.23 -1.06 -1.50
CA ALA A 34 22.22 -0.69 -0.51
C ALA A 34 21.28 0.41 -1.02
N ALA A 35 21.81 1.44 -1.68
CA ALA A 35 21.02 2.53 -2.26
C ALA A 35 20.12 2.03 -3.40
N THR A 36 20.64 1.15 -4.26
CA THR A 36 19.89 0.52 -5.33
C THR A 36 18.77 -0.35 -4.77
N PHE A 37 19.07 -1.22 -3.80
CA PHE A 37 18.08 -2.04 -3.12
C PHE A 37 16.98 -1.20 -2.48
N ALA A 38 17.34 -0.13 -1.75
CA ALA A 38 16.36 0.75 -1.10
C ALA A 38 15.43 1.43 -2.13
N LYS A 39 15.97 1.88 -3.26
CA LYS A 39 15.20 2.50 -4.35
C LYS A 39 14.24 1.48 -4.99
N GLU A 40 14.72 0.28 -5.29
CA GLU A 40 13.93 -0.79 -5.89
C GLU A 40 12.83 -1.27 -4.95
N ALA A 41 13.16 -1.55 -3.69
CA ALA A 41 12.20 -1.96 -2.67
C ALA A 41 11.11 -0.90 -2.45
N ASN A 42 11.49 0.38 -2.39
CA ASN A 42 10.51 1.46 -2.28
C ASN A 42 9.61 1.56 -3.52
N SER A 43 10.17 1.43 -4.73
CA SER A 43 9.38 1.44 -5.97
C SER A 43 8.40 0.27 -6.03
N ALA A 44 8.83 -0.94 -5.63
CA ALA A 44 7.98 -2.12 -5.55
C ALA A 44 6.85 -1.92 -4.53
N ALA A 45 7.16 -1.40 -3.34
CA ALA A 45 6.18 -1.12 -2.31
C ALA A 45 5.12 -0.10 -2.75
N VAL A 46 5.54 1.00 -3.40
CA VAL A 46 4.61 2.01 -3.93
C VAL A 46 3.68 1.41 -4.99
N LYS A 47 4.21 0.64 -5.94
CA LYS A 47 3.39 -0.02 -6.96
C LYS A 47 2.38 -0.99 -6.36
N ALA A 48 2.82 -1.83 -5.41
CA ALA A 48 1.93 -2.76 -4.72
C ALA A 48 0.81 -2.01 -3.95
N ALA A 49 1.13 -0.90 -3.31
CA ALA A 49 0.13 -0.06 -2.64
C ALA A 49 -0.87 0.56 -3.62
N GLU A 50 -0.41 1.07 -4.76
CA GLU A 50 -1.29 1.60 -5.82
C GLU A 50 -2.23 0.55 -6.38
N GLU A 51 -1.73 -0.67 -6.63
CA GLU A 51 -2.54 -1.80 -7.10
C GLU A 51 -3.58 -2.22 -6.07
N ALA A 52 -3.19 -2.32 -4.79
CA ALA A 52 -4.11 -2.63 -3.71
C ALA A 52 -5.21 -1.56 -3.57
N ILE A 53 -4.87 -0.28 -3.67
CA ILE A 53 -5.85 0.82 -3.60
C ILE A 53 -6.82 0.78 -4.79
N LYS A 54 -6.31 0.54 -6.01
CA LYS A 54 -7.16 0.35 -7.20
C LYS A 54 -8.11 -0.82 -7.01
N ALA A 55 -7.63 -1.95 -6.49
CA ALA A 55 -8.47 -3.11 -6.20
C ALA A 55 -9.57 -2.78 -5.18
N MET A 56 -9.25 -2.06 -4.09
CA MET A 56 -10.25 -1.65 -3.09
C MET A 56 -11.33 -0.72 -3.68
N ILE A 57 -10.95 0.22 -4.55
CA ILE A 57 -11.89 1.09 -5.27
C ILE A 57 -12.78 0.26 -6.19
N LEU A 58 -12.20 -0.65 -6.98
CA LEU A 58 -12.93 -1.49 -7.92
C LEU A 58 -13.90 -2.45 -7.22
N ILE A 59 -13.49 -3.08 -6.12
CA ILE A 59 -14.34 -4.00 -5.37
C ILE A 59 -15.53 -3.25 -4.76
N ASN A 60 -15.28 -2.16 -4.02
CA ASN A 60 -16.37 -1.39 -3.40
C ASN A 60 -17.27 -0.71 -4.45
N GLY A 61 -16.68 -0.12 -5.50
CA GLY A 61 -17.41 0.52 -6.58
C GLY A 61 -18.23 -0.48 -7.39
N GLY A 62 -17.64 -1.63 -7.73
CA GLY A 62 -18.29 -2.73 -8.44
C GLY A 62 -19.47 -3.30 -7.65
N SER A 63 -19.29 -3.55 -6.35
CA SER A 63 -20.38 -3.98 -5.47
C SER A 63 -21.50 -2.94 -5.37
N SER A 64 -21.18 -1.65 -5.33
CA SER A 64 -22.18 -0.58 -5.34
C SER A 64 -23.00 -0.58 -6.64
N VAL A 65 -22.34 -0.68 -7.80
CA VAL A 65 -23.01 -0.72 -9.10
C VAL A 65 -23.89 -1.95 -9.24
N ALA A 66 -23.39 -3.14 -8.86
CA ALA A 66 -24.15 -4.38 -8.87
C ALA A 66 -25.41 -4.29 -7.98
N MET A 67 -25.25 -3.71 -6.78
CA MET A 67 -26.35 -3.55 -5.84
C MET A 67 -27.40 -2.55 -6.34
N LEU A 68 -26.98 -1.42 -6.93
CA LEU A 68 -27.88 -0.45 -7.55
C LEU A 68 -28.66 -1.05 -8.72
N ALA A 69 -28.00 -1.81 -9.60
CA ALA A 69 -28.65 -2.48 -10.72
C ALA A 69 -29.72 -3.48 -10.23
N PHE A 70 -29.39 -4.24 -9.19
CA PHE A 70 -30.33 -5.17 -8.57
C PHE A 70 -31.52 -4.46 -7.92
N ILE A 71 -31.27 -3.41 -7.13
CA ILE A 71 -32.31 -2.56 -6.52
C ILE A 71 -33.22 -1.96 -7.59
N GLY A 72 -32.66 -1.44 -8.68
CA GLY A 72 -33.43 -0.88 -9.79
C GLY A 72 -34.36 -1.91 -10.45
N THR A 73 -33.91 -3.16 -10.56
CA THR A 73 -34.74 -4.26 -11.08
C THR A 73 -35.88 -4.64 -10.14
N LEU A 74 -35.64 -4.62 -8.82
CA LEU A 74 -36.68 -4.90 -7.84
C LEU A 74 -37.72 -3.79 -7.75
N ALA A 75 -37.26 -2.53 -7.81
CA ALA A 75 -38.11 -1.36 -7.77
C ALA A 75 -39.00 -1.25 -9.02
N SER A 76 -38.47 -1.54 -10.21
CA SER A 76 -39.25 -1.47 -11.46
C SER A 76 -40.33 -2.55 -11.59
N LYS A 77 -40.25 -3.60 -10.78
CA LYS A 77 -41.22 -4.70 -10.76
C LYS A 77 -42.18 -4.64 -9.56
N ASP A 78 -42.12 -3.59 -8.74
CA ASP A 78 -42.90 -3.44 -7.50
C ASP A 78 -42.88 -4.70 -6.59
N LEU A 79 -41.74 -5.42 -6.58
CA LEU A 79 -41.62 -6.70 -5.86
C LEU A 79 -41.46 -6.51 -4.36
N LEU A 80 -41.04 -5.32 -3.92
CA LEU A 80 -40.71 -5.00 -2.55
C LEU A 80 -41.47 -3.77 -2.06
N SER A 81 -41.91 -3.81 -0.80
CA SER A 81 -42.37 -2.61 -0.11
C SER A 81 -41.22 -1.58 0.02
N PRO A 82 -41.53 -0.28 0.16
CA PRO A 82 -40.51 0.75 0.39
C PRO A 82 -39.58 0.45 1.56
N ALA A 83 -40.09 -0.15 2.64
CA ALA A 83 -39.30 -0.54 3.80
C ALA A 83 -38.31 -1.68 3.49
N GLN A 84 -38.68 -2.65 2.65
CA GLN A 84 -37.79 -3.71 2.21
C GLN A 84 -36.71 -3.17 1.26
N LEU A 85 -37.09 -2.28 0.34
CA LEU A 85 -36.15 -1.63 -0.57
C LEU A 85 -35.07 -0.84 0.19
N ALA A 86 -35.47 -0.11 1.25
CA ALA A 86 -34.54 0.62 2.11
C ALA A 86 -33.54 -0.31 2.82
N ARG A 87 -33.98 -1.49 3.28
CA ARG A 87 -33.07 -2.49 3.89
C ARG A 87 -32.07 -3.02 2.87
N VAL A 88 -32.53 -3.34 1.67
CA VAL A 88 -31.69 -3.80 0.56
C VAL A 88 -30.72 -2.71 0.07
N ALA A 89 -31.08 -1.44 0.19
CA ALA A 89 -30.20 -0.31 -0.14
C ALA A 89 -29.15 0.00 0.93
N SER A 90 -29.35 -0.41 2.18
CA SER A 90 -28.43 -0.11 3.29
C SER A 90 -26.94 -0.47 3.08
N PRO A 91 -26.57 -1.56 2.35
CA PRO A 91 -25.17 -1.89 2.05
C PRO A 91 -24.47 -0.84 1.18
N LEU A 92 -25.21 -0.09 0.36
CA LEU A 92 -24.63 0.93 -0.52
C LEU A 92 -23.89 2.01 0.25
N PHE A 93 -24.36 2.36 1.45
CA PHE A 93 -23.67 3.32 2.30
C PHE A 93 -22.28 2.83 2.71
N TYR A 94 -22.16 1.54 3.03
CA TYR A 94 -20.88 0.93 3.40
C TYR A 94 -19.94 0.83 2.20
N PHE A 95 -20.41 0.34 1.05
CA PHE A 95 -19.57 0.27 -0.15
C PHE A 95 -19.14 1.67 -0.63
N GLY A 96 -20.04 2.66 -0.62
CA GLY A 96 -19.69 4.05 -0.94
C GLY A 96 -18.66 4.64 0.03
N SER A 97 -18.81 4.40 1.33
CA SER A 97 -17.82 4.78 2.35
C SER A 97 -16.48 4.06 2.13
N GLY A 98 -16.50 2.80 1.68
CA GLY A 98 -15.33 2.04 1.31
C GLY A 98 -14.56 2.66 0.14
N VAL A 99 -15.27 3.10 -0.92
CA VAL A 99 -14.65 3.84 -2.04
C VAL A 99 -14.05 5.15 -1.55
N ALA A 100 -14.79 5.95 -0.79
CA ALA A 100 -14.31 7.23 -0.27
C ALA A 100 -13.03 7.05 0.58
N SER A 101 -13.01 6.03 1.43
CA SER A 101 -11.86 5.69 2.26
C SER A 101 -10.65 5.25 1.43
N ALA A 102 -10.84 4.46 0.37
CA ALA A 102 -9.76 4.08 -0.54
C ALA A 102 -9.19 5.28 -1.33
N VAL A 103 -10.03 6.24 -1.71
CA VAL A 103 -9.57 7.50 -2.35
C VAL A 103 -8.75 8.34 -1.36
N ILE A 104 -9.16 8.41 -0.09
CA ILE A 104 -8.37 9.06 0.97
C ILE A 104 -7.03 8.36 1.15
N ALA A 105 -7.00 7.02 1.12
CA ALA A 105 -5.74 6.26 1.17
C ALA A 105 -4.83 6.60 -0.02
N ALA A 106 -5.38 6.75 -1.23
CA ALA A 106 -4.63 7.19 -2.42
C ALA A 106 -4.02 8.59 -2.23
N ALA A 107 -4.80 9.54 -1.70
CA ALA A 107 -4.33 10.89 -1.41
C ALA A 107 -3.20 10.89 -0.38
N PHE A 108 -3.31 10.11 0.70
CA PHE A 108 -2.24 9.97 1.68
C PHE A 108 -1.00 9.29 1.14
N ALA A 109 -1.14 8.29 0.26
CA ALA A 109 0.01 7.70 -0.44
C ALA A 109 0.72 8.74 -1.32
N TYR A 110 -0.03 9.58 -2.04
CA TYR A 110 0.53 10.70 -2.80
C TYR A 110 1.31 11.68 -1.90
N PHE A 111 0.71 12.12 -0.79
CA PHE A 111 1.40 13.03 0.14
C PHE A 111 2.63 12.40 0.80
N THR A 112 2.59 11.11 1.10
CA THR A 112 3.75 10.36 1.61
C THR A 112 4.90 10.45 0.61
N ASN A 113 4.64 10.11 -0.67
CA ASN A 113 5.65 10.18 -1.73
C ASN A 113 6.16 11.60 -1.95
N LEU A 114 5.28 12.61 -1.92
CA LEU A 114 5.65 14.01 -2.05
C LEU A 114 6.56 14.48 -0.90
N MET A 115 6.27 14.06 0.33
CA MET A 115 7.06 14.44 1.50
C MET A 115 8.41 13.74 1.55
N ILE A 116 8.49 12.46 1.18
CA ILE A 116 9.75 11.70 1.08
C ILE A 116 10.64 12.29 -0.03
N ALA A 117 10.09 12.57 -1.21
CA ALA A 117 10.82 13.26 -2.27
C ALA A 117 11.29 14.66 -1.81
N GLY A 118 10.41 15.37 -1.10
CA GLY A 118 10.71 16.67 -0.49
C GLY A 118 11.78 16.63 0.61
N SER A 119 11.91 15.53 1.36
CA SER A 119 12.98 15.37 2.36
C SER A 119 14.33 15.12 1.68
N SER A 120 14.37 14.29 0.63
CA SER A 120 15.60 13.96 -0.08
C SER A 120 16.20 15.15 -0.82
N THR A 121 15.37 16.03 -1.38
CA THR A 121 15.81 17.27 -2.05
C THR A 121 16.37 18.33 -1.11
N ARG A 122 16.12 18.21 0.20
CA ARG A 122 16.54 19.19 1.23
C ARG A 122 17.69 18.69 2.11
N MET A 123 18.27 17.54 1.80
CA MET A 123 19.50 17.08 2.47
C MET A 123 20.69 17.93 1.98
N SER A 124 21.61 18.24 2.90
CA SER A 124 22.86 18.90 2.54
C SER A 124 23.84 17.87 1.99
N ARG A 125 24.51 18.19 0.88
CA ARG A 125 25.49 17.31 0.25
C ARG A 125 26.87 17.71 0.74
N SER A 126 27.56 16.81 1.43
CA SER A 126 28.94 16.98 1.88
C SER A 126 29.86 16.05 1.08
N TYR A 127 31.10 16.48 0.86
CA TYR A 127 32.14 15.62 0.26
C TYR A 127 32.79 14.70 1.30
N ASP A 128 32.57 14.98 2.58
CA ASP A 128 32.99 14.13 3.69
C ASP A 128 31.86 13.17 4.09
N HIS A 129 32.22 11.91 4.35
CA HIS A 129 31.26 10.91 4.83
C HIS A 129 30.71 11.30 6.22
N PRO A 130 29.38 11.26 6.46
CA PRO A 130 28.32 10.84 5.55
C PRO A 130 28.00 11.90 4.49
N TYR A 131 27.99 11.49 3.21
CA TYR A 131 27.81 12.39 2.05
C TYR A 131 26.47 13.12 2.03
N LEU A 132 25.48 12.63 2.79
CA LEU A 132 24.18 13.24 2.99
C LEU A 132 24.01 13.58 4.46
N LEU A 133 23.86 14.87 4.73
CA LEU A 133 23.56 15.38 6.07
C LEU A 133 22.09 15.78 6.13
N ASP A 134 21.39 15.21 7.11
CA ASP A 134 20.01 15.59 7.40
C ASP A 134 19.95 17.04 7.85
N THR A 135 19.16 17.85 7.14
CA THR A 135 18.84 19.21 7.59
C THR A 135 17.60 19.18 8.47
N PRO A 136 17.40 20.15 9.38
CA PRO A 136 16.17 20.24 10.19
C PRO A 136 14.89 20.27 9.35
N SER A 137 14.97 20.83 8.13
CA SER A 137 13.86 20.82 7.17
C SER A 137 13.58 19.44 6.58
N SER A 138 14.62 18.65 6.32
CA SER A 138 14.48 17.28 5.81
C SER A 138 13.83 16.37 6.86
N ILE A 139 14.27 16.46 8.12
CA ILE A 139 13.73 15.68 9.25
C ILE A 139 12.22 15.95 9.43
N LYS A 140 11.80 17.22 9.42
CA LYS A 140 10.38 17.58 9.55
C LYS A 140 9.54 16.94 8.44
N ARG A 141 9.99 17.01 7.18
CA ARG A 141 9.27 16.43 6.04
C ARG A 141 9.20 14.91 6.11
N ARG A 142 10.30 14.26 6.54
CA ARG A 142 10.32 12.82 6.77
C ARG A 142 9.28 12.42 7.82
N TYR A 143 9.21 13.14 8.93
CA TYR A 143 8.21 12.91 9.97
C TYR A 143 6.77 13.07 9.44
N PHE A 144 6.47 14.14 8.72
CA PHE A 144 5.14 14.31 8.11
C PHE A 144 4.82 13.21 7.09
N GLY A 145 5.80 12.77 6.30
CA GLY A 145 5.65 11.63 5.39
C GLY A 145 5.25 10.35 6.11
N GLU A 146 5.88 10.06 7.25
CA GLU A 146 5.52 8.91 8.09
C GLU A 146 4.09 9.01 8.63
N VAL A 147 3.67 10.19 9.07
CA VAL A 147 2.29 10.41 9.53
C VAL A 147 1.28 10.12 8.41
N PHE A 148 1.49 10.65 7.20
CA PHE A 148 0.63 10.37 6.05
C PHE A 148 0.61 8.88 5.69
N ARG A 149 1.76 8.18 5.81
CA ARG A 149 1.85 6.75 5.56
C ARG A 149 0.91 5.96 6.49
N TYR A 150 0.95 6.23 7.79
CA TYR A 150 0.08 5.57 8.76
C TYR A 150 -1.41 5.91 8.54
N LEU A 151 -1.73 7.17 8.24
CA LEU A 151 -3.10 7.57 7.91
C LEU A 151 -3.61 6.86 6.65
N GLY A 152 -2.76 6.68 5.64
CA GLY A 152 -3.06 5.92 4.42
C GLY A 152 -3.37 4.45 4.72
N VAL A 153 -2.59 3.80 5.58
CA VAL A 153 -2.84 2.42 6.01
C VAL A 153 -4.15 2.29 6.77
N VAL A 154 -4.43 3.21 7.71
CA VAL A 154 -5.70 3.20 8.46
C VAL A 154 -6.90 3.39 7.51
N ALA A 155 -6.80 4.29 6.54
CA ALA A 155 -7.85 4.48 5.52
C ALA A 155 -8.04 3.23 4.64
N ALA A 156 -6.95 2.58 4.22
CA ALA A 156 -7.03 1.32 3.48
C ALA A 156 -7.75 0.22 4.28
N LEU A 157 -7.40 0.05 5.56
CA LEU A 157 -8.05 -0.91 6.46
C LEU A 157 -9.53 -0.57 6.68
N ALA A 158 -9.86 0.71 6.83
CA ALA A 158 -11.24 1.16 6.93
C ALA A 158 -12.04 0.84 5.66
N SER A 159 -11.46 0.99 4.47
CA SER A 159 -12.08 0.61 3.20
C SER A 159 -12.42 -0.89 3.14
N ILE A 160 -11.48 -1.75 3.55
CA ILE A 160 -11.70 -3.20 3.63
C ILE A 160 -12.78 -3.53 4.67
N GLY A 161 -12.74 -2.89 5.84
CA GLY A 161 -13.75 -3.04 6.88
C GLY A 161 -15.15 -2.69 6.35
N CYS A 162 -15.28 -1.53 5.68
CA CYS A 162 -16.52 -1.11 5.03
C CYS A 162 -17.04 -2.15 4.03
N PHE A 163 -16.17 -2.73 3.20
CA PHE A 163 -16.56 -3.79 2.28
C PHE A 163 -17.14 -5.02 3.01
N ILE A 164 -16.44 -5.52 4.04
CA ILE A 164 -16.87 -6.70 4.81
C ILE A 164 -18.22 -6.43 5.50
N PHE A 165 -18.37 -5.27 6.15
CA PHE A 165 -19.64 -4.90 6.77
C PHE A 165 -20.76 -4.70 5.74
N GLY A 166 -20.45 -4.15 4.57
CA GLY A 166 -21.39 -4.02 3.45
C GLY A 166 -21.88 -5.38 2.97
N LEU A 167 -20.99 -6.35 2.79
CA LEU A 167 -21.37 -7.73 2.43
C LEU A 167 -22.29 -8.37 3.47
N TYR A 168 -21.94 -8.27 4.76
CA TYR A 168 -22.78 -8.80 5.84
C TYR A 168 -24.18 -8.18 5.86
N ARG A 169 -24.27 -6.86 5.65
CA ARG A 169 -25.55 -6.14 5.55
C ARG A 169 -26.35 -6.56 4.32
N ALA A 170 -25.67 -6.79 3.19
CA ALA A 170 -26.33 -7.26 1.98
C ALA A 170 -26.92 -8.65 2.21
N GLU A 171 -26.11 -9.59 2.69
CA GLU A 171 -26.54 -10.97 2.97
C GLU A 171 -27.74 -11.01 3.91
N THR A 172 -27.68 -10.29 5.03
CA THR A 172 -28.79 -10.24 6.00
C THR A 172 -30.06 -9.62 5.40
N ALA A 173 -29.93 -8.60 4.54
CA ALA A 173 -31.07 -8.04 3.83
C ALA A 173 -31.68 -9.04 2.83
N PHE A 174 -30.85 -9.80 2.11
CA PHE A 174 -31.30 -10.83 1.17
C PHE A 174 -31.98 -12.01 1.86
N GLN A 175 -31.41 -12.50 2.96
CA GLN A 175 -32.01 -13.58 3.76
C GLN A 175 -33.39 -13.17 4.29
N ALA A 176 -33.55 -11.91 4.73
CA ALA A 176 -34.84 -11.40 5.18
C ALA A 176 -35.91 -11.35 4.07
N LEU A 177 -35.51 -11.31 2.79
CA LEU A 177 -36.42 -11.45 1.65
C LEU A 177 -36.75 -12.90 1.31
N ALA A 178 -35.84 -13.83 1.62
CA ALA A 178 -35.98 -15.24 1.29
C ALA A 178 -36.93 -16.00 2.25
N ILE A 179 -37.24 -15.45 3.44
CA ILE A 179 -38.17 -16.07 4.39
C ILE A 179 -39.56 -16.18 3.74
N PRO A 180 -40.09 -17.40 3.50
CA PRO A 180 -41.29 -17.60 2.71
C PRO A 180 -42.55 -17.05 3.39
N LYS A 181 -43.47 -16.56 2.56
CA LYS A 181 -44.75 -15.90 2.90
C LYS A 181 -45.75 -16.77 3.72
N GLN A 182 -45.39 -18.00 4.11
CA GLN A 182 -46.35 -19.02 4.58
C GLN A 182 -46.92 -18.81 6.00
N GLU A 183 -46.34 -17.95 6.84
CA GLU A 183 -46.89 -17.71 8.20
C GLU A 183 -47.82 -16.49 8.30
N ARG A 184 -47.93 -15.66 7.26
CA ARG A 184 -48.75 -14.42 7.32
C ARG A 184 -50.25 -14.61 7.04
N VAL A 185 -50.73 -15.85 6.93
CA VAL A 185 -52.14 -16.18 6.63
C VAL A 185 -52.84 -16.85 7.84
N GLN A 186 -52.16 -17.03 8.98
CA GLN A 186 -52.76 -17.67 10.17
C GLN A 186 -52.92 -16.74 11.39
N GLN A 187 -52.80 -15.42 11.21
CA GLN A 187 -53.13 -14.42 12.23
C GLN A 187 -54.11 -13.41 11.65
#